data_AF-A0A100WDX6-F1
#
_entry.id   AF-A0A100WDX6-F1
#
_cell.length_a   1.000
_cell.length_b   1.000
_cell.length_c   1.000
_cell.angle_alpha   90.00
_cell.angle_beta   90.00
_cell.angle_gamma   90.00
#
_symmetry.space_group_name_H-M   'P 1'
#
loop_
_entity.id
_entity.type
_entity.pdbx_description
1 polymer ?
#
loop_
_entity_poly.entity_id
_entity_poly.type
_entity_poly.pdbx_seq_one_letter_code
_entity_poly.pdbx_strand_id
1 'polypeptide(L)'
;MRHREGVSLQGIFIGTFLIGLREGLEATLIVSIVGAFLRRNGRSIRPMLVGVAAAVLLSLAVGAGLDLLSSSLPQRQQEMLETVIGAAAVVFVTTMIIWMNRHAFALKGELESEAAQAISSGGSFALAVMAFLAVLKEGFETAVFLLAAAQATHGSRWVALVGGLAGIAVAIAIGIGIYFGGLKLNLGRFFRITGVFLIFIAAGLVMSTLRTAHEAGWIDVGQQRVFDFSSWMPARSVVGALVTGMFGIQSDPRVIEVLGWLLYAVPVLVVFLWPQRYALTGRLRRRVLLPSAAVLAVTAAALAVLIPVEPGPAPGATRQVALTSGGTATVTLSPAAGGTRAIQVGDGLPIVLTAAGRDSTAGVDTELWQAKVPADPGVRTPTVTLAGLAELTGGRVPVGLGSSRAPGPFAATWSATTSYFVSAHGDTLVSAHADGNRVAVLRGGGLSTDKTVSLGALPTDWATLPAEDASVGNTITQLTADRAERMLWRRWLPGFLVVAAAAATAMAFRSCRDLPTHPERHHHDEPTPKQDTVT
;
A
#
# COMPACT_ATOMS: atom_id res chain seq x y z
N MET A 1 -11.93 -3.66 15.98
CA MET A 1 -10.67 -3.53 16.74
C MET A 1 -10.33 -4.86 17.43
N ARG A 2 -9.50 -5.75 16.82
CA ARG A 2 -8.78 -6.90 17.45
C ARG A 2 -8.15 -7.87 16.42
N HIS A 3 -7.34 -7.38 15.47
CA HIS A 3 -6.65 -8.29 14.53
C HIS A 3 -5.19 -7.95 14.18
N ARG A 4 -4.52 -7.08 14.95
CA ARG A 4 -3.13 -6.66 14.67
C ARG A 4 -2.18 -7.07 15.78
N GLU A 5 -1.90 -8.36 15.93
CA GLU A 5 -0.76 -8.85 16.73
C GLU A 5 -0.17 -10.08 16.04
N GLY A 6 0.84 -9.87 15.21
CA GLY A 6 1.50 -10.96 14.49
C GLY A 6 2.74 -10.57 13.70
N VAL A 7 3.25 -9.34 13.84
CA VAL A 7 4.59 -9.03 13.35
C VAL A 7 5.58 -9.61 14.35
N SER A 8 6.44 -10.53 13.90
CA SER A 8 7.39 -11.16 14.80
C SER A 8 8.46 -10.16 15.21
N LEU A 9 8.59 -9.99 16.53
CA LEU A 9 9.68 -9.23 17.13
C LEU A 9 11.05 -9.74 16.63
N GLN A 10 11.16 -11.04 16.37
CA GLN A 10 12.40 -11.67 15.90
C GLN A 10 12.85 -11.18 14.53
N GLY A 11 11.96 -11.07 13.56
CA GLY A 11 12.38 -10.66 12.21
C GLY A 11 12.69 -9.16 12.13
N ILE A 12 11.94 -8.31 12.84
CA ILE A 12 12.27 -6.88 13.00
C ILE A 12 13.67 -6.76 13.63
N PHE A 13 13.92 -7.50 14.71
CA PHE A 13 15.19 -7.52 15.40
C PHE A 13 16.34 -7.95 14.46
N ILE A 14 16.17 -9.03 13.69
CA ILE A 14 17.20 -9.51 12.76
C ILE A 14 17.47 -8.47 11.66
N GLY A 15 16.41 -7.86 11.12
CA GLY A 15 16.54 -6.84 10.08
C GLY A 15 17.35 -5.63 10.56
N THR A 16 16.97 -5.06 11.70
CA THR A 16 17.69 -3.92 12.27
C THR A 16 19.06 -4.30 12.83
N PHE A 17 19.23 -5.53 13.32
CA PHE A 17 20.53 -6.08 13.70
C PHE A 17 21.49 -6.12 12.53
N LEU A 18 21.06 -6.61 11.35
CA LEU A 18 21.91 -6.66 10.16
C LEU A 18 22.27 -5.26 9.64
N ILE A 19 21.33 -4.31 9.73
CA ILE A 19 21.60 -2.89 9.41
C ILE A 19 22.65 -2.33 10.38
N GLY A 20 22.40 -2.41 11.69
CA GLY A 20 23.33 -1.87 12.71
C GLY A 20 24.70 -2.55 12.70
N LEU A 21 24.75 -3.85 12.40
CA LEU A 21 25.99 -4.61 12.23
C LEU A 21 26.77 -4.13 11.01
N ARG A 22 26.10 -3.81 9.89
CA ARG A 22 26.76 -3.33 8.67
C ARG A 22 27.34 -1.94 8.87
N GLU A 23 26.50 -0.96 9.20
CA GLU A 23 26.94 0.44 9.34
C GLU A 23 27.93 0.57 10.50
N GLY A 24 27.67 -0.14 11.61
CA GLY A 24 28.58 -0.21 12.74
C GLY A 24 29.93 -0.78 12.35
N LEU A 25 29.99 -1.78 11.46
CA LEU A 25 31.27 -2.40 11.06
C LEU A 25 32.08 -1.48 10.15
N GLU A 26 31.45 -0.70 9.29
CA GLU A 26 32.14 0.31 8.49
C GLU A 26 32.76 1.39 9.39
N ALA A 27 31.98 1.93 10.32
CA ALA A 27 32.45 2.91 11.29
C ALA A 27 33.57 2.36 12.19
N THR A 28 33.39 1.16 12.76
CA THR A 28 34.38 0.57 13.67
C THR A 28 35.64 0.15 12.95
N LEU A 29 35.57 -0.25 11.67
CA LEU A 29 36.75 -0.59 10.87
C LEU A 29 37.60 0.64 10.59
N ILE A 30 36.99 1.78 10.23
CA ILE A 30 37.72 3.05 10.06
C ILE A 30 38.39 3.46 11.37
N VAL A 31 37.64 3.46 12.48
CA VAL A 31 38.18 3.80 13.81
C VAL A 31 39.31 2.85 14.23
N SER A 32 39.18 1.54 13.94
CA SER A 32 40.19 0.54 14.28
C SER A 32 41.46 0.69 13.44
N ILE A 33 41.33 1.01 12.15
CA ILE A 33 42.48 1.28 11.27
C ILE A 33 43.20 2.55 11.72
N VAL A 34 42.48 3.64 11.94
CA VAL A 34 43.06 4.92 12.41
C VAL A 34 43.68 4.75 13.80
N GLY A 35 43.02 4.04 14.71
CA GLY A 35 43.54 3.73 16.03
C GLY A 35 44.81 2.89 15.98
N ALA A 36 44.82 1.82 15.18
CA ALA A 36 46.00 0.96 15.01
C ALA A 36 47.16 1.75 14.39
N PHE A 37 46.84 2.65 13.45
CA PHE A 37 47.78 3.55 12.81
C PHE A 37 48.39 4.56 13.80
N LEU A 38 47.58 5.21 14.66
CA LEU A 38 48.06 6.11 15.72
C LEU A 38 48.96 5.38 16.72
N ARG A 39 48.57 4.17 17.13
CA ARG A 39 49.34 3.32 18.05
C ARG A 39 50.69 2.93 17.45
N ARG A 40 50.73 2.56 16.17
CA ARG A 40 51.97 2.18 15.46
C ARG A 40 52.97 3.34 15.34
N ASN A 41 52.47 4.59 15.28
CA ASN A 41 53.29 5.80 15.18
C ASN A 41 53.53 6.49 16.54
N GLY A 42 53.22 5.84 17.66
CA GLY A 42 53.47 6.38 19.02
C GLY A 42 52.66 7.63 19.37
N ARG A 43 51.57 7.91 18.64
CA ARG A 43 50.69 9.08 18.90
C ARG A 43 49.52 8.68 19.79
N SER A 44 49.06 9.62 20.62
CA SER A 44 47.92 9.40 21.53
C SER A 44 46.61 9.20 20.76
N ILE A 45 45.84 8.18 21.13
CA ILE A 45 44.51 7.90 20.57
C ILE A 45 43.40 8.80 21.13
N ARG A 46 43.68 9.57 22.20
CA ARG A 46 42.67 10.36 22.91
C ARG A 46 41.91 11.36 22.02
N PRO A 47 42.57 12.13 21.12
CA PRO A 47 41.85 13.07 20.24
C PRO A 47 40.86 12.37 19.31
N MET A 48 41.23 11.20 18.78
CA MET A 48 40.35 10.39 17.95
C MET A 48 39.12 9.91 18.74
N LEU A 49 39.30 9.43 19.98
CA LEU A 49 38.20 8.98 20.82
C LEU A 49 37.21 10.12 21.16
N VAL A 50 37.72 11.33 21.38
CA VAL A 50 36.87 12.53 21.58
C VAL A 50 36.06 12.84 20.32
N GLY A 51 36.70 12.78 19.14
CA GLY A 51 36.01 12.92 17.86
C GLY A 51 34.91 11.86 17.68
N VAL A 52 35.23 10.59 17.87
CA VAL A 52 34.24 9.50 17.77
C VAL A 52 33.08 9.71 18.74
N ALA A 53 33.36 10.06 20.00
CA ALA A 53 32.31 10.32 21.00
C ALA A 53 31.40 11.50 20.59
N ALA A 54 31.97 12.59 20.07
CA ALA A 54 31.22 13.73 19.57
C ALA A 54 30.35 13.36 18.35
N ALA A 55 30.87 12.57 17.42
CA ALA A 55 30.12 12.08 16.26
C ALA A 55 28.93 11.19 16.65
N VAL A 56 29.13 10.30 17.62
CA VAL A 56 28.07 9.44 18.16
C VAL A 56 26.99 10.27 18.84
N LEU A 57 27.36 11.23 19.69
CA LEU A 57 26.41 12.13 20.35
C LEU A 57 25.59 12.95 19.34
N LEU A 58 26.26 13.48 18.30
CA LEU A 58 25.59 14.24 17.25
C LEU A 58 24.63 13.36 16.44
N SER A 59 25.02 12.13 16.11
CA SER A 59 24.17 11.17 15.39
C SER A 59 22.93 10.79 16.20
N LEU A 60 23.09 10.56 17.51
CA LEU A 60 21.98 10.30 18.43
C LEU A 60 21.04 11.51 18.54
N ALA A 61 21.59 12.73 18.58
CA ALA A 61 20.80 13.96 18.62
C ALA A 61 19.96 14.14 17.33
N VAL A 62 20.53 13.83 16.17
CA VAL A 62 19.81 13.85 14.89
C VAL A 62 18.71 12.80 14.88
N GLY A 63 19.00 11.56 15.30
CA GLY A 63 18.01 10.48 15.38
C GLY A 63 16.83 10.83 16.30
N ALA A 64 17.12 11.36 17.50
CA ALA A 64 16.10 11.80 18.44
C ALA A 64 15.29 12.99 17.91
N GLY A 65 15.94 13.96 17.24
CA GLY A 65 15.27 15.10 16.62
C GLY A 65 14.29 14.69 15.51
N LEU A 66 14.68 13.73 14.67
CA LEU A 66 13.81 13.17 13.63
C LEU A 66 12.62 12.40 14.22
N ASP A 67 12.83 11.63 15.29
CA ASP A 67 11.75 10.89 15.97
C ASP A 67 10.73 11.84 16.61
N LEU A 68 11.20 12.87 17.33
CA LEU A 68 10.32 13.88 17.94
C LEU A 68 9.43 14.58 16.92
N LEU A 69 9.99 14.96 15.76
CA LEU A 69 9.24 15.61 14.68
C LEU A 69 8.12 14.70 14.15
N SER A 70 8.39 13.41 13.98
CA SER A 70 7.43 12.44 13.44
C SER A 70 6.27 12.10 14.37
N SER A 71 6.47 12.17 15.69
CA SER A 71 5.48 11.77 16.70
C SER A 71 4.25 12.68 16.84
N SER A 72 4.31 13.88 16.25
CA SER A 72 3.32 14.96 16.44
C SER A 72 2.22 15.02 15.35
N LEU A 73 2.25 14.11 14.37
CA LEU A 73 1.38 14.18 13.19
C LEU A 73 0.07 13.35 13.33
N PRO A 74 -1.06 13.83 12.78
CA PRO A 74 -2.29 13.07 12.55
C PRO A 74 -2.09 11.75 11.78
N GLN A 75 -2.90 10.73 12.08
CA GLN A 75 -2.72 9.36 11.58
C GLN A 75 -2.62 9.22 10.05
N ARG A 76 -3.46 9.92 9.27
CA ARG A 76 -3.36 9.89 7.80
C ARG A 76 -2.05 10.51 7.28
N GLN A 77 -1.55 11.52 7.97
CA GLN A 77 -0.29 12.18 7.62
C GLN A 77 0.91 11.33 8.06
N GLN A 78 0.76 10.51 9.10
CA GLN A 78 1.74 9.48 9.48
C GLN A 78 1.89 8.43 8.37
N GLU A 79 0.79 7.89 7.85
CA GLU A 79 0.83 6.89 6.76
C GLU A 79 1.46 7.46 5.47
N MET A 80 1.16 8.73 5.14
CA MET A 80 1.82 9.43 4.02
C MET A 80 3.32 9.62 4.26
N LEU A 81 3.70 10.05 5.46
CA LEU A 81 5.11 10.24 5.82
C LEU A 81 5.86 8.91 5.80
N GLU A 82 5.27 7.84 6.36
CA GLU A 82 5.82 6.49 6.33
C GLU A 82 6.02 5.99 4.89
N THR A 83 5.09 6.27 3.99
CA THR A 83 5.24 5.95 2.57
C THR A 83 6.45 6.66 1.95
N VAL A 84 6.60 7.96 2.21
CA VAL A 84 7.71 8.77 1.66
C VAL A 84 9.05 8.32 2.23
N ILE A 85 9.12 8.13 3.56
CA ILE A 85 10.33 7.66 4.24
C ILE A 85 10.68 6.25 3.79
N GLY A 86 9.70 5.35 3.69
CA GLY A 86 9.89 3.99 3.19
C GLY A 86 10.45 3.96 1.77
N ALA A 87 9.88 4.77 0.86
CA ALA A 87 10.37 4.89 -0.51
C ALA A 87 11.82 5.45 -0.56
N ALA A 88 12.11 6.50 0.22
CA ALA A 88 13.45 7.07 0.31
C ALA A 88 14.45 6.06 0.88
N ALA A 89 14.07 5.32 1.93
CA ALA A 89 14.89 4.30 2.55
C ALA A 89 15.21 3.16 1.57
N VAL A 90 14.24 2.68 0.78
CA VAL A 90 14.49 1.66 -0.26
C VAL A 90 15.54 2.15 -1.27
N VAL A 91 15.42 3.38 -1.77
CA VAL A 91 16.41 3.95 -2.72
C VAL A 91 17.79 4.03 -2.09
N PHE A 92 17.86 4.49 -0.84
CA PHE A 92 19.12 4.69 -0.13
C PHE A 92 19.80 3.34 0.17
N VAL A 93 19.07 2.37 0.74
CA VAL A 93 19.55 0.99 0.97
C VAL A 93 20.03 0.35 -0.33
N THR A 94 19.26 0.46 -1.42
CA THR A 94 19.62 -0.16 -2.71
C THR A 94 20.93 0.41 -3.26
N THR A 95 21.05 1.73 -3.24
CA THR A 95 22.23 2.43 -3.75
C THR A 95 23.47 2.00 -2.97
N MET A 96 23.34 1.92 -1.65
CA MET A 96 24.40 1.57 -0.72
C MET A 96 24.83 0.10 -0.84
N ILE A 97 23.88 -0.84 -0.93
CA ILE A 97 24.15 -2.27 -1.18
C ILE A 97 24.98 -2.45 -2.47
N ILE A 98 24.59 -1.76 -3.54
CA ILE A 98 25.26 -1.86 -4.84
C ILE A 98 26.65 -1.19 -4.79
N TRP A 99 26.75 -0.02 -4.14
CA TRP A 99 28.00 0.73 -4.03
C TRP A 99 29.05 -0.05 -3.24
N MET A 100 28.69 -0.56 -2.06
CA MET A 100 29.63 -1.28 -1.20
C MET A 100 30.10 -2.59 -1.83
N ASN A 101 29.22 -3.36 -2.49
CA ASN A 101 29.63 -4.61 -3.15
C ASN A 101 30.69 -4.39 -4.25
N ARG A 102 30.70 -3.21 -4.87
CA ARG A 102 31.72 -2.84 -5.87
C ARG A 102 33.03 -2.39 -5.22
N HIS A 103 32.98 -1.69 -4.08
CA HIS A 103 34.16 -1.08 -3.45
C HIS A 103 34.72 -1.86 -2.25
N ALA A 104 34.06 -2.94 -1.79
CA ALA A 104 34.48 -3.74 -0.63
C ALA A 104 35.89 -4.34 -0.73
N PHE A 105 36.41 -4.54 -1.95
CA PHE A 105 37.78 -5.01 -2.19
C PHE A 105 38.82 -3.88 -2.25
N ALA A 106 38.41 -2.67 -2.65
CA ALA A 106 39.28 -1.50 -2.76
C ALA A 106 39.42 -0.74 -1.42
N LEU A 107 38.39 -0.81 -0.56
CA LEU A 107 38.29 -0.04 0.69
C LEU A 107 39.53 -0.14 1.57
N LYS A 108 40.11 -1.35 1.73
CA LYS A 108 41.30 -1.53 2.55
C LYS A 108 42.53 -0.83 1.95
N GLY A 109 42.71 -0.89 0.64
CA GLY A 109 43.85 -0.28 -0.06
C GLY A 109 43.73 1.24 -0.20
N GLU A 110 42.53 1.75 -0.47
CA GLU A 110 42.23 3.18 -0.53
C GLU A 110 42.36 3.85 0.85
N LEU A 111 41.83 3.23 1.91
CA LEU A 111 41.98 3.75 3.28
C LEU A 111 43.43 3.72 3.77
N GLU A 112 44.20 2.67 3.44
CA GLU A 112 45.63 2.63 3.73
C GLU A 112 46.41 3.72 2.96
N SER A 113 46.02 4.00 1.71
CA SER A 113 46.59 5.06 0.86
C SER A 113 46.22 6.48 1.34
N GLU A 114 44.96 6.73 1.68
CA GLU A 114 44.50 8.03 2.20
C GLU A 114 45.07 8.31 3.59
N ALA A 115 45.14 7.28 4.45
CA ALA A 115 45.84 7.40 5.73
C ALA A 115 47.32 7.71 5.53
N ALA A 116 47.96 7.12 4.51
CA ALA A 116 49.36 7.43 4.16
C ALA A 116 49.53 8.89 3.68
N GLN A 117 48.59 9.42 2.90
CA GLN A 117 48.61 10.82 2.45
C GLN A 117 48.31 11.83 3.58
N ALA A 118 47.41 11.49 4.52
CA ALA A 118 47.10 12.35 5.66
C ALA A 118 48.33 12.58 6.57
N ILE A 119 49.24 11.60 6.67
CA ILE A 119 50.52 11.76 7.39
C ILE A 119 51.39 12.84 6.78
N SER A 120 51.38 12.97 5.44
CA SER A 120 52.21 13.96 4.75
C SER A 120 51.73 15.40 4.97
N SER A 121 50.49 15.58 5.47
CA SER A 121 49.79 16.86 5.49
C SER A 121 49.20 17.29 6.84
N GLY A 122 49.00 16.41 7.84
CA GLY A 122 48.45 16.82 9.14
C GLY A 122 48.55 15.81 10.28
N GLY A 123 48.99 16.28 11.47
CA GLY A 123 49.19 15.46 12.68
C GLY A 123 47.91 14.82 13.27
N SER A 124 47.99 14.34 14.52
CA SER A 124 46.93 13.57 15.22
C SER A 124 45.52 14.19 15.21
N PHE A 125 45.41 15.49 14.94
CA PHE A 125 44.15 16.21 14.76
C PHE A 125 43.45 15.88 13.42
N ALA A 126 44.17 15.78 12.31
CA ALA A 126 43.59 15.43 11.01
C ALA A 126 42.98 14.02 11.02
N LEU A 127 43.66 13.08 11.68
CA LEU A 127 43.15 11.72 11.90
C LEU A 127 41.92 11.70 12.82
N ALA A 128 41.86 12.57 13.83
CA ALA A 128 40.69 12.70 14.69
C ALA A 128 39.48 13.28 13.94
N VAL A 129 39.69 14.28 13.08
CA VAL A 129 38.66 14.86 12.21
C VAL A 129 38.18 13.82 11.19
N MET A 130 39.09 13.06 10.58
CA MET A 130 38.72 12.00 9.64
C MET A 130 37.87 10.91 10.31
N ALA A 131 38.28 10.43 11.49
CA ALA A 131 37.49 9.48 12.26
C ALA A 131 36.13 10.07 12.71
N PHE A 132 36.07 11.34 13.10
CA PHE A 132 34.83 12.05 13.41
C PHE A 132 33.89 12.09 12.20
N LEU A 133 34.36 12.55 11.04
CA LEU A 133 33.54 12.69 9.84
C LEU A 133 33.06 11.34 9.31
N ALA A 134 33.92 10.31 9.35
CA ALA A 134 33.54 8.96 9.00
C ALA A 134 32.43 8.42 9.91
N VAL A 135 32.62 8.48 11.23
CA VAL A 135 31.62 8.01 12.19
C VAL A 135 30.33 8.85 12.13
N LEU A 136 30.43 10.15 11.87
CA LEU A 136 29.26 11.02 11.73
C LEU A 136 28.43 10.65 10.50
N LYS A 137 29.08 10.40 9.35
CA LYS A 137 28.40 9.97 8.12
C LYS A 137 27.69 8.64 8.34
N GLU A 138 28.42 7.61 8.77
CA GLU A 138 27.85 6.27 8.98
C GLU A 138 26.82 6.27 10.13
N GLY A 139 27.03 7.08 11.17
CA GLY A 139 26.11 7.26 12.28
C GLY A 139 24.81 7.96 11.89
N PHE A 140 24.87 8.96 11.01
CA PHE A 140 23.69 9.60 10.44
C PHE A 140 22.87 8.61 9.61
N GLU A 141 23.52 7.85 8.72
CA GLU A 141 22.87 6.83 7.91
C GLU A 141 22.21 5.77 8.80
N THR A 142 22.92 5.28 9.81
CA THR A 142 22.39 4.33 10.81
C THR A 142 21.15 4.87 11.51
N ALA A 143 21.18 6.12 11.98
CA ALA A 143 20.07 6.74 12.68
C ALA A 143 18.81 6.84 11.79
N VAL A 144 18.98 7.26 10.53
CA VAL A 144 17.88 7.36 9.56
C VAL A 144 17.30 5.99 9.22
N PHE A 145 18.13 4.98 9.00
CA PHE A 145 17.65 3.62 8.70
C PHE A 145 16.95 2.95 9.87
N LEU A 146 17.49 3.06 11.08
CA LEU A 146 16.85 2.51 12.27
C LEU A 146 15.52 3.22 12.55
N LEU A 147 15.44 4.53 12.33
CA LEU A 147 14.19 5.26 12.45
C LEU A 147 13.17 4.80 11.40
N ALA A 148 13.56 4.69 10.13
CA ALA A 148 12.68 4.20 9.07
C ALA A 148 12.16 2.77 9.37
N ALA A 149 13.02 1.88 9.84
CA ALA A 149 12.64 0.52 10.25
C ALA A 149 11.72 0.52 11.48
N ALA A 150 11.97 1.40 12.45
CA ALA A 150 11.10 1.55 13.61
C ALA A 150 9.71 2.06 13.22
N GLN A 151 9.61 3.03 12.30
CA GLN A 151 8.33 3.56 11.83
C GLN A 151 7.53 2.56 11.01
N ALA A 152 8.20 1.78 10.16
CA ALA A 152 7.55 0.70 9.41
C ALA A 152 6.94 -0.40 10.30
N THR A 153 7.24 -0.39 11.61
CA THR A 153 6.82 -1.40 12.57
C THR A 153 5.76 -0.85 13.53
N HIS A 154 4.50 -0.81 13.09
CA HIS A 154 3.36 -0.35 13.91
C HIS A 154 3.25 -1.12 15.24
N GLY A 155 3.67 -0.49 16.35
CA GLY A 155 3.50 -1.01 17.71
C GLY A 155 4.71 -1.71 18.36
N SER A 156 5.86 -1.85 17.67
CA SER A 156 7.05 -2.54 18.23
C SER A 156 8.38 -1.82 17.95
N ARG A 157 8.36 -0.48 17.94
CA ARG A 157 9.54 0.39 17.72
C ARG A 157 10.75 0.03 18.59
N TRP A 158 10.53 -0.38 19.83
CA TRP A 158 11.61 -0.72 20.76
C TRP A 158 12.45 -1.92 20.29
N VAL A 159 11.84 -2.87 19.59
CA VAL A 159 12.55 -4.05 19.08
C VAL A 159 13.48 -3.71 17.93
N ALA A 160 13.06 -2.79 17.06
CA ALA A 160 13.90 -2.23 16.01
C ALA A 160 15.17 -1.58 16.61
N LEU A 161 15.01 -0.77 17.65
CA LEU A 161 16.12 -0.11 18.34
C LEU A 161 17.07 -1.12 19.01
N VAL A 162 16.52 -2.10 19.75
CA VAL A 162 17.34 -3.13 20.42
C VAL A 162 18.10 -4.00 19.43
N GLY A 163 17.49 -4.35 18.29
CA GLY A 163 18.16 -5.07 17.20
C GLY A 163 19.33 -4.27 16.63
N GLY A 164 19.10 -2.99 16.29
CA GLY A 164 20.14 -2.09 15.80
C GLY A 164 21.32 -1.94 16.76
N LEU A 165 21.05 -1.69 18.04
CA LEU A 165 22.07 -1.56 19.08
C LEU A 165 22.85 -2.86 19.29
N ALA A 166 22.20 -4.02 19.23
CA ALA A 166 22.87 -5.31 19.30
C ALA A 166 23.81 -5.53 18.10
N GLY A 167 23.40 -5.11 16.89
CA GLY A 167 24.24 -5.14 15.69
C GLY A 167 25.49 -4.27 15.85
N ILE A 168 25.32 -3.04 16.33
CA ILE A 168 26.42 -2.10 16.60
C ILE A 168 27.37 -2.66 17.66
N ALA A 169 26.85 -3.26 18.73
CA ALA A 169 27.67 -3.87 19.78
C ALA A 169 28.57 -4.99 19.24
N VAL A 170 28.01 -5.86 18.37
CA VAL A 170 28.79 -6.91 17.68
C VAL A 170 29.81 -6.30 16.73
N ALA A 171 29.46 -5.24 16.00
CA ALA A 171 30.39 -4.54 15.12
C ALA A 171 31.58 -3.92 15.89
N ILE A 172 31.34 -3.36 17.08
CA ILE A 172 32.40 -2.85 17.96
C ILE A 172 33.30 -3.98 18.43
N ALA A 173 32.73 -5.12 18.84
CA ALA A 173 33.52 -6.30 19.24
C ALA A 173 34.43 -6.80 18.10
N ILE A 174 33.91 -6.84 16.86
CA ILE A 174 34.69 -7.19 15.67
C ILE A 174 35.80 -6.17 15.42
N GLY A 175 35.48 -4.87 15.48
CA GLY A 175 36.46 -3.79 15.32
C GLY A 175 37.61 -3.87 16.32
N ILE A 176 37.30 -4.10 17.60
CA ILE A 176 38.31 -4.32 18.65
C ILE A 176 39.20 -5.52 18.32
N GLY A 177 38.62 -6.63 17.86
CA GLY A 177 39.39 -7.80 17.46
C GLY A 177 40.30 -7.55 16.24
N ILE A 178 39.90 -6.68 15.32
CA ILE A 178 40.74 -6.21 14.21
C ILE A 178 41.86 -5.28 14.71
N TYR A 179 41.55 -4.34 15.62
CA TYR A 179 42.52 -3.41 16.20
C TYR A 179 43.68 -4.12 16.92
N PHE A 180 43.40 -5.22 17.62
CA PHE A 180 44.44 -6.04 18.26
C PHE A 180 45.11 -7.06 17.32
N GLY A 181 44.70 -7.11 16.04
CA GLY A 181 45.30 -7.98 15.02
C GLY A 181 44.89 -9.46 15.10
N GLY A 182 43.91 -9.80 15.94
CA GLY A 182 43.49 -11.19 16.19
C GLY A 182 42.50 -11.76 15.17
N LEU A 183 41.81 -10.91 14.39
CA LEU A 183 40.78 -11.35 13.44
C LEU A 183 41.15 -11.01 11.99
N LYS A 184 41.36 -12.04 11.16
CA LYS A 184 41.46 -11.92 9.70
C LYS A 184 40.11 -12.22 9.06
N LEU A 185 39.23 -11.24 8.99
CA LEU A 185 37.89 -11.39 8.43
C LEU A 185 37.90 -11.10 6.92
N ASN A 186 37.34 -12.00 6.10
CA ASN A 186 37.17 -11.76 4.67
C ASN A 186 35.97 -10.83 4.44
N LEU A 187 36.21 -9.53 4.49
CA LEU A 187 35.20 -8.48 4.32
C LEU A 187 34.35 -8.67 3.06
N GLY A 188 34.97 -9.06 1.94
CA GLY A 188 34.26 -9.30 0.69
C GLY A 188 33.22 -10.42 0.78
N ARG A 189 33.51 -11.52 1.50
CA ARG A 189 32.53 -12.60 1.74
C ARG A 189 31.46 -12.16 2.73
N PHE A 190 31.85 -11.49 3.80
CA PHE A 190 30.92 -11.00 4.83
C PHE A 190 29.88 -10.07 4.22
N PHE A 191 30.30 -9.01 3.53
CA PHE A 191 29.42 -8.03 2.89
C PHE A 191 28.56 -8.63 1.77
N ARG A 192 29.05 -9.66 1.08
CA ARG A 192 28.26 -10.36 0.06
C ARG A 192 27.12 -11.16 0.69
N ILE A 193 27.39 -11.88 1.78
CA ILE A 193 26.36 -12.68 2.47
C ILE A 193 25.34 -11.74 3.11
N THR A 194 25.78 -10.76 3.90
CA THR A 194 24.88 -9.82 4.56
C THR A 194 24.11 -8.96 3.56
N GLY A 195 24.73 -8.58 2.44
CA GLY A 195 24.06 -7.85 1.35
C GLY A 195 22.90 -8.61 0.71
N VAL A 196 23.01 -9.94 0.51
CA VAL A 196 21.87 -10.75 0.02
C VAL A 196 20.69 -10.69 1.00
N PHE A 197 20.95 -10.84 2.30
CA PHE A 197 19.90 -10.73 3.31
C PHE A 197 19.26 -9.34 3.32
N LEU A 198 20.07 -8.27 3.21
CA LEU A 198 19.57 -6.90 3.15
C LEU A 198 18.72 -6.62 1.91
N ILE A 199 19.00 -7.24 0.76
CA ILE A 199 18.15 -7.13 -0.43
C ILE A 199 16.74 -7.66 -0.13
N PHE A 200 16.64 -8.81 0.53
CA PHE A 200 15.34 -9.38 0.88
C PHE A 200 14.61 -8.57 1.96
N ILE A 201 15.33 -8.02 2.94
CA ILE A 201 14.76 -7.09 3.93
C ILE A 201 14.23 -5.83 3.24
N ALA A 202 15.01 -5.24 2.33
CA ALA A 202 14.60 -4.07 1.56
C ALA A 202 13.40 -4.37 0.65
N ALA A 203 13.31 -5.59 0.10
CA ALA A 203 12.12 -6.04 -0.62
C ALA A 203 10.89 -6.10 0.29
N GLY A 204 11.05 -6.51 1.54
CA GLY A 204 10.02 -6.42 2.57
C GLY A 204 9.60 -5.00 2.89
N LEU A 205 10.56 -4.06 2.93
CA LEU A 205 10.28 -2.64 3.09
C LEU A 205 9.47 -2.08 1.91
N VAL A 206 9.70 -2.56 0.69
CA VAL A 206 8.87 -2.23 -0.49
C VAL A 206 7.42 -2.68 -0.28
N MET A 207 7.19 -3.91 0.21
CA MET A 207 5.82 -4.37 0.52
C MET A 207 5.15 -3.46 1.55
N SER A 208 5.84 -3.13 2.65
CA SER A 208 5.32 -2.24 3.69
C SER A 208 4.99 -0.85 3.15
N THR A 209 5.89 -0.29 2.32
CA THR A 209 5.70 1.02 1.68
C THR A 209 4.50 1.04 0.74
N LEU A 210 4.26 -0.05 -0.01
CA LEU A 210 3.08 -0.17 -0.88
C LEU A 210 1.78 -0.28 -0.08
N ARG A 211 1.84 -0.91 1.10
CA ARG A 211 0.70 -1.00 2.03
C ARG A 211 0.36 0.37 2.62
N THR A 212 1.33 1.10 3.14
CA THR A 212 1.11 2.44 3.70
C THR A 212 0.69 3.43 2.61
N ALA A 213 1.16 3.26 1.36
CA ALA A 213 0.69 4.04 0.22
C ALA A 213 -0.80 3.81 -0.09
N HIS A 214 -1.29 2.59 0.15
CA HIS A 214 -2.72 2.30 0.03
C HIS A 214 -3.53 2.84 1.21
N GLU A 215 -3.04 2.67 2.45
CA GLU A 215 -3.71 3.21 3.64
C GLU A 215 -3.82 4.74 3.58
N ALA A 216 -2.79 5.41 3.04
CA ALA A 216 -2.79 6.86 2.76
C ALA A 216 -3.79 7.29 1.65
N GLY A 217 -4.30 6.34 0.85
CA GLY A 217 -5.18 6.56 -0.29
C GLY A 217 -4.45 7.02 -1.56
N TRP A 218 -3.15 6.74 -1.70
CA TRP A 218 -2.38 7.05 -2.92
C TRP A 218 -2.44 5.92 -3.95
N ILE A 219 -2.56 4.66 -3.51
CA ILE A 219 -2.57 3.48 -4.38
C ILE A 219 -3.70 2.52 -4.00
N ASP A 220 -4.82 2.56 -4.74
CA ASP A 220 -5.96 1.65 -4.53
C ASP A 220 -5.99 0.45 -5.50
N VAL A 221 -4.89 0.23 -6.21
CA VAL A 221 -4.78 -0.73 -7.30
C VAL A 221 -4.17 -2.05 -6.79
N GLY A 222 -4.71 -3.20 -7.20
CA GLY A 222 -4.12 -4.52 -6.90
C GLY A 222 -4.23 -4.99 -5.45
N GLN A 223 -5.26 -4.53 -4.73
CA GLN A 223 -5.48 -4.83 -3.32
C GLN A 223 -6.13 -6.20 -3.06
N GLN A 224 -6.41 -6.96 -4.12
CA GLN A 224 -6.91 -8.33 -4.03
C GLN A 224 -5.86 -9.22 -3.33
N ARG A 225 -6.32 -10.18 -2.53
CA ARG A 225 -5.45 -11.16 -1.87
C ARG A 225 -5.00 -12.21 -2.88
N VAL A 226 -3.70 -12.42 -3.03
CA VAL A 226 -3.16 -13.38 -4.03
C VAL A 226 -3.33 -14.83 -3.55
N PHE A 227 -2.94 -15.07 -2.30
CA PHE A 227 -2.90 -16.38 -1.68
C PHE A 227 -3.13 -16.22 -0.17
N ASP A 228 -4.04 -17.01 0.38
CA ASP A 228 -4.24 -17.08 1.83
C ASP A 228 -3.24 -18.10 2.41
N PHE A 229 -2.05 -17.62 2.76
CA PHE A 229 -1.01 -18.44 3.35
C PHE A 229 -1.30 -18.82 4.81
N SER A 230 -2.48 -18.50 5.37
CA SER A 230 -2.82 -18.80 6.77
C SER A 230 -2.69 -20.29 7.13
N SER A 231 -2.84 -21.20 6.16
CA SER A 231 -2.68 -22.64 6.34
C SER A 231 -1.23 -23.12 6.44
N TRP A 232 -0.28 -22.47 5.76
CA TRP A 232 1.16 -22.80 5.79
C TRP A 232 1.97 -21.88 6.71
N MET A 233 1.44 -20.71 6.99
CA MET A 233 2.07 -19.66 7.78
C MET A 233 1.10 -19.14 8.87
N PRO A 234 0.69 -19.98 9.84
CA PRO A 234 -0.15 -19.49 10.94
C PRO A 234 0.60 -18.37 11.68
N ALA A 235 -0.07 -17.27 12.02
CA ALA A 235 0.52 -16.14 12.77
C ALA A 235 1.16 -16.52 14.12
N ARG A 236 0.90 -17.75 14.60
CA ARG A 236 1.48 -18.37 15.80
C ARG A 236 2.74 -19.22 15.56
N SER A 237 3.13 -19.45 14.31
CA SER A 237 4.31 -20.24 13.93
C SER A 237 5.57 -19.37 13.92
N VAL A 238 6.64 -19.83 14.57
CA VAL A 238 7.97 -19.16 14.56
C VAL A 238 8.46 -18.92 13.14
N VAL A 239 8.20 -19.83 12.20
CA VAL A 239 8.60 -19.70 10.79
C VAL A 239 7.81 -18.59 10.10
N GLY A 240 6.50 -18.53 10.33
CA GLY A 240 5.68 -17.47 9.75
C GLY A 240 5.96 -16.10 10.32
N ALA A 241 6.26 -16.09 11.62
CA ALA A 241 6.76 -14.95 12.33
C ALA A 241 8.09 -14.48 11.70
N LEU A 242 9.08 -15.36 11.53
CA LEU A 242 10.38 -15.05 10.93
C LEU A 242 10.25 -14.54 9.50
N VAL A 243 9.44 -15.18 8.66
CA VAL A 243 9.24 -14.77 7.27
C VAL A 243 8.58 -13.40 7.19
N THR A 244 7.58 -13.13 8.04
CA THR A 244 6.91 -11.83 8.11
C THR A 244 7.85 -10.74 8.61
N GLY A 245 8.59 -11.00 9.68
CA GLY A 245 9.44 -9.97 10.29
C GLY A 245 10.76 -9.74 9.52
N MET A 246 11.37 -10.78 8.94
CA MET A 246 12.67 -10.69 8.27
C MET A 246 12.53 -10.27 6.80
N PHE A 247 11.46 -10.70 6.13
CA PHE A 247 11.27 -10.43 4.71
C PHE A 247 10.09 -9.50 4.41
N GLY A 248 9.38 -9.02 5.44
CA GLY A 248 8.20 -8.17 5.30
C GLY A 248 7.00 -8.85 4.65
N ILE A 249 7.05 -10.17 4.43
CA ILE A 249 6.01 -10.94 3.73
C ILE A 249 4.87 -11.20 4.71
N GLN A 250 3.78 -10.47 4.57
CA GLN A 250 2.65 -10.56 5.49
C GLN A 250 1.81 -11.82 5.23
N SER A 251 1.02 -12.23 6.22
CA SER A 251 0.14 -13.41 6.11
C SER A 251 -1.01 -13.24 5.09
N ASP A 252 -1.34 -11.99 4.74
CA ASP A 252 -2.34 -11.62 3.74
C ASP A 252 -1.73 -10.79 2.59
N PRO A 253 -0.78 -11.34 1.82
CA PRO A 253 -0.06 -10.56 0.82
C PRO A 253 -1.00 -10.16 -0.32
N ARG A 254 -1.02 -8.87 -0.65
CA ARG A 254 -1.81 -8.32 -1.75
C ARG A 254 -1.06 -8.44 -3.08
N VAL A 255 -1.77 -8.51 -4.21
CA VAL A 255 -1.15 -8.67 -5.55
C VAL A 255 -0.05 -7.63 -5.78
N ILE A 256 -0.33 -6.37 -5.45
CA ILE A 256 0.62 -5.28 -5.64
C ILE A 256 1.87 -5.40 -4.75
N GLU A 257 1.73 -5.93 -3.54
CA GLU A 257 2.85 -6.12 -2.60
C GLU A 257 3.79 -7.23 -3.10
N VAL A 258 3.24 -8.37 -3.51
CA VAL A 258 4.02 -9.50 -4.04
C VAL A 258 4.72 -9.12 -5.35
N LEU A 259 4.00 -8.45 -6.26
CA LEU A 259 4.59 -7.94 -7.48
C LEU A 259 5.72 -6.97 -7.16
N GLY A 260 5.49 -5.95 -6.31
CA GLY A 260 6.51 -4.99 -5.92
C GLY A 260 7.75 -5.64 -5.32
N TRP A 261 7.57 -6.64 -4.47
CA TRP A 261 8.68 -7.41 -3.89
C TRP A 261 9.49 -8.15 -4.96
N LEU A 262 8.85 -8.87 -5.87
CA LEU A 262 9.54 -9.59 -6.95
C LEU A 262 10.27 -8.62 -7.88
N LEU A 263 9.60 -7.51 -8.19
CA LEU A 263 10.08 -6.46 -9.08
C LEU A 263 11.31 -5.72 -8.55
N TYR A 264 11.43 -5.67 -7.23
CA TYR A 264 12.59 -5.12 -6.56
C TYR A 264 13.67 -6.19 -6.33
N ALA A 265 13.32 -7.31 -5.69
CA ALA A 265 14.27 -8.31 -5.25
C ALA A 265 15.00 -8.98 -6.42
N VAL A 266 14.27 -9.38 -7.48
CA VAL A 266 14.88 -10.12 -8.60
C VAL A 266 15.91 -9.27 -9.34
N PRO A 267 15.61 -8.03 -9.81
CA PRO A 267 16.61 -7.23 -10.51
C PRO A 267 17.79 -6.84 -9.63
N VAL A 268 17.55 -6.44 -8.38
CA VAL A 268 18.62 -6.03 -7.47
C VAL A 268 19.53 -7.21 -7.12
N LEU A 269 18.97 -8.39 -6.85
CA LEU A 269 19.74 -9.60 -6.57
C LEU A 269 20.58 -10.03 -7.79
N VAL A 270 20.01 -9.97 -8.99
CA VAL A 270 20.73 -10.25 -10.24
C VAL A 270 21.90 -9.28 -10.42
N VAL A 271 21.69 -7.99 -10.22
CA VAL A 271 22.76 -6.97 -10.31
C VAL A 271 23.82 -7.17 -9.24
N PHE A 272 23.42 -7.51 -8.01
CA PHE A 272 24.32 -7.68 -6.87
C PHE A 272 25.17 -8.94 -6.95
N LEU A 273 24.58 -10.08 -7.34
CA LEU A 273 25.29 -11.36 -7.45
C LEU A 273 26.00 -11.54 -8.78
N TRP A 274 25.87 -10.59 -9.72
CA TRP A 274 26.49 -10.69 -11.04
C TRP A 274 28.02 -10.87 -10.90
N PRO A 275 28.59 -12.00 -11.33
CA PRO A 275 30.01 -12.25 -11.13
C PRO A 275 30.85 -11.27 -11.96
N GLN A 276 31.77 -10.53 -11.32
CA GLN A 276 32.66 -9.59 -12.02
C GLN A 276 33.50 -10.25 -13.12
N ARG A 277 33.80 -11.56 -12.99
CA ARG A 277 34.46 -12.40 -14.01
C ARG A 277 33.63 -12.64 -15.28
N TYR A 278 32.31 -12.50 -15.18
CA TYR A 278 31.37 -12.53 -16.31
C TYR A 278 30.82 -11.13 -16.60
N ALA A 279 31.58 -10.08 -16.28
CA ALA A 279 31.32 -8.76 -16.85
C ALA A 279 31.38 -8.93 -18.36
N LEU A 280 30.21 -9.08 -18.97
CA LEU A 280 30.06 -9.27 -20.40
C LEU A 280 30.84 -8.14 -21.07
N THR A 281 31.78 -8.49 -21.95
CA THR A 281 32.47 -7.53 -22.81
C THR A 281 31.42 -6.60 -23.42
N GLY A 282 31.68 -5.30 -23.55
CA GLY A 282 30.65 -4.31 -23.91
C GLY A 282 29.77 -4.71 -25.11
N ARG A 283 30.34 -5.44 -26.08
CA ARG A 283 29.63 -6.00 -27.23
C ARG A 283 28.65 -7.13 -26.89
N LEU A 284 29.02 -8.07 -26.02
CA LEU A 284 28.17 -9.19 -25.60
C LEU A 284 27.06 -8.71 -24.65
N ARG A 285 27.38 -7.74 -23.79
CA ARG A 285 26.40 -7.07 -22.90
C ARG A 285 25.28 -6.40 -23.71
N ARG A 286 25.64 -5.72 -24.81
CA ARG A 286 24.69 -5.12 -25.74
C ARG A 286 23.85 -6.16 -26.49
N ARG A 287 24.47 -7.26 -26.94
CA ARG A 287 23.77 -8.35 -27.65
C ARG A 287 22.74 -9.08 -26.79
N VAL A 288 22.88 -9.05 -25.47
CA VAL A 288 21.89 -9.62 -24.54
C VAL A 288 20.87 -8.57 -24.10
N LEU A 289 21.29 -7.35 -23.75
CA LEU A 289 20.37 -6.32 -23.21
C LEU A 289 19.35 -5.79 -24.23
N LEU A 290 19.73 -5.64 -25.51
CA LEU A 290 18.82 -5.15 -26.55
C LEU A 290 17.66 -6.12 -26.86
N PRO A 291 17.87 -7.44 -27.08
CA PRO A 291 16.75 -8.35 -27.27
C PRO A 291 15.92 -8.50 -26.00
N SER A 292 16.51 -8.48 -24.80
CA SER A 292 15.75 -8.48 -23.54
C SER A 292 14.85 -7.25 -23.42
N ALA A 293 15.37 -6.06 -23.75
CA ALA A 293 14.58 -4.82 -23.76
C ALA A 293 13.44 -4.87 -24.80
N ALA A 294 13.70 -5.45 -25.97
CA ALA A 294 12.70 -5.65 -27.01
C ALA A 294 11.59 -6.62 -26.54
N VAL A 295 11.94 -7.74 -25.91
CA VAL A 295 10.97 -8.70 -25.35
C VAL A 295 10.12 -8.05 -24.25
N LEU A 296 10.73 -7.24 -23.37
CA LEU A 296 9.99 -6.50 -22.35
C LEU A 296 9.03 -5.48 -22.95
N ALA A 297 9.46 -4.74 -23.97
CA ALA A 297 8.62 -3.76 -24.67
C ALA A 297 7.47 -4.41 -25.45
N VAL A 298 7.73 -5.55 -26.12
CA VAL A 298 6.70 -6.32 -26.84
C VAL A 298 5.69 -6.92 -25.86
N THR A 299 6.16 -7.49 -24.74
CA THR A 299 5.27 -8.00 -23.69
C THR A 299 4.41 -6.88 -23.09
N ALA A 300 4.98 -5.69 -22.86
CA ALA A 300 4.24 -4.52 -22.40
C ALA A 300 3.15 -4.10 -23.40
N ALA A 301 3.49 -4.01 -24.69
CA ALA A 301 2.53 -3.67 -25.74
C ALA A 301 1.43 -4.74 -25.89
N ALA A 302 1.80 -6.02 -25.82
CA ALA A 302 0.88 -7.15 -25.86
C ALA A 302 -0.13 -7.09 -24.69
N LEU A 303 0.35 -6.86 -23.46
CA LEU A 303 -0.52 -6.70 -22.28
C LEU A 303 -1.42 -5.45 -22.38
N ALA A 304 -0.93 -4.37 -22.98
CA ALA A 304 -1.72 -3.16 -23.16
C ALA A 304 -2.83 -3.29 -24.22
N VAL A 305 -2.64 -4.14 -25.23
CA VAL A 305 -3.53 -4.29 -26.40
C VAL A 305 -4.45 -5.50 -26.29
N LEU A 306 -3.97 -6.64 -25.78
CA LEU A 306 -4.70 -7.93 -25.80
C LEU A 306 -5.66 -8.12 -24.63
N ILE A 307 -5.66 -7.25 -23.62
CA ILE A 307 -6.58 -7.35 -22.48
C ILE A 307 -7.87 -6.57 -22.80
N PRO A 308 -8.99 -7.26 -23.10
CA PRO A 308 -10.24 -6.61 -23.49
C PRO A 308 -10.79 -5.71 -22.37
N VAL A 309 -11.35 -4.56 -22.78
CA VAL A 309 -11.79 -3.45 -21.91
C VAL A 309 -13.28 -3.21 -22.05
N GLU A 310 -14.10 -4.25 -22.16
CA GLU A 310 -15.55 -4.04 -22.10
C GLU A 310 -15.97 -4.16 -20.63
N PRO A 311 -16.35 -3.05 -19.96
CA PRO A 311 -17.04 -3.17 -18.69
C PRO A 311 -18.32 -3.97 -18.92
N GLY A 312 -18.56 -4.97 -18.07
CA GLY A 312 -19.88 -5.58 -17.98
C GLY A 312 -20.94 -4.48 -17.80
N PRO A 313 -22.17 -4.70 -18.28
CA PRO A 313 -23.22 -3.70 -18.21
C PRO A 313 -23.40 -3.26 -16.75
N ALA A 314 -23.24 -1.96 -16.50
CA ALA A 314 -23.53 -1.40 -15.19
C ALA A 314 -25.02 -1.58 -14.89
N PRO A 315 -25.42 -1.82 -13.63
CA PRO A 315 -26.83 -1.85 -13.28
C PRO A 315 -27.44 -0.48 -13.62
N GLY A 316 -28.55 -0.53 -14.35
CA GLY A 316 -29.19 0.66 -14.90
C GLY A 316 -29.94 1.49 -13.87
N ALA A 317 -30.53 2.58 -14.35
CA ALA A 317 -31.41 3.44 -13.55
C ALA A 317 -32.82 2.85 -13.37
N THR A 318 -33.14 1.75 -14.08
CA THR A 318 -34.45 1.10 -14.07
C THR A 318 -34.41 -0.22 -13.31
N ARG A 319 -35.41 -0.44 -12.44
CA ARG A 319 -35.57 -1.66 -11.63
C ARG A 319 -37.01 -2.17 -11.68
N GLN A 320 -37.20 -3.47 -11.49
CA GLN A 320 -38.52 -4.03 -11.24
C GLN A 320 -38.86 -3.91 -9.76
N VAL A 321 -40.13 -3.62 -9.47
CA VAL A 321 -40.66 -3.51 -8.10
C VAL A 321 -41.89 -4.39 -7.97
N ALA A 322 -42.05 -5.00 -6.80
CA ALA A 322 -43.23 -5.78 -6.47
C ALA A 322 -44.30 -4.86 -5.88
N LEU A 323 -45.52 -4.94 -6.43
CA LEU A 323 -46.69 -4.20 -5.94
C LEU A 323 -47.36 -4.97 -4.82
N THR A 324 -47.84 -4.27 -3.79
CA THR A 324 -48.58 -4.86 -2.67
C THR A 324 -49.93 -5.44 -3.11
N SER A 325 -50.52 -4.89 -4.18
CA SER A 325 -51.72 -5.40 -4.84
C SER A 325 -51.49 -6.67 -5.67
N GLY A 326 -50.24 -7.11 -5.81
CA GLY A 326 -49.83 -8.21 -6.69
C GLY A 326 -49.40 -7.71 -8.07
N GLY A 327 -48.35 -8.32 -8.61
CA GLY A 327 -47.75 -7.95 -9.89
C GLY A 327 -46.44 -7.16 -9.75
N THR A 328 -45.89 -6.77 -10.89
CA THR A 328 -44.60 -6.07 -11.00
C THR A 328 -44.75 -4.78 -11.78
N ALA A 329 -44.06 -3.72 -11.34
CA ALA A 329 -43.93 -2.47 -12.09
C ALA A 329 -42.45 -2.16 -12.33
N THR A 330 -42.16 -1.19 -13.19
CA THR A 330 -40.80 -0.69 -13.42
C THR A 330 -40.63 0.67 -12.78
N VAL A 331 -39.54 0.88 -12.05
CA VAL A 331 -39.16 2.18 -11.49
C VAL A 331 -37.90 2.65 -12.17
N THR A 332 -37.95 3.85 -12.74
CA THR A 332 -36.81 4.47 -13.42
C THR A 332 -36.39 5.73 -12.67
N LEU A 333 -35.11 5.79 -12.30
CA LEU A 333 -34.47 6.97 -11.74
C LEU A 333 -33.97 7.87 -12.89
N SER A 334 -34.18 9.17 -12.77
CA SER A 334 -33.74 10.15 -13.75
C SER A 334 -33.24 11.43 -13.08
N PRO A 335 -32.32 12.18 -13.72
CA PRO A 335 -31.93 13.50 -13.23
C PRO A 335 -33.08 14.51 -13.41
N ALA A 336 -33.24 15.42 -12.46
CA ALA A 336 -34.24 16.49 -12.48
C ALA A 336 -33.58 17.88 -12.36
N ALA A 337 -34.36 18.93 -12.63
CA ALA A 337 -33.86 20.31 -12.61
C ALA A 337 -33.32 20.70 -11.22
N GLY A 338 -32.27 21.53 -11.18
CA GLY A 338 -31.70 22.04 -9.93
C GLY A 338 -30.88 21.05 -9.12
N GLY A 339 -30.34 19.99 -9.75
CA GLY A 339 -29.51 18.97 -9.06
C GLY A 339 -30.31 18.00 -8.21
N THR A 340 -31.64 17.97 -8.38
CA THR A 340 -32.53 16.98 -7.78
C THR A 340 -32.64 15.74 -8.65
N ARG A 341 -33.27 14.69 -8.14
CA ARG A 341 -33.56 13.46 -8.90
C ARG A 341 -35.06 13.25 -8.99
N ALA A 342 -35.53 12.51 -9.98
CA ALA A 342 -36.91 12.10 -10.07
C ALA A 342 -37.03 10.59 -10.27
N ILE A 343 -38.07 9.99 -9.68
CA ILE A 343 -38.47 8.63 -10.00
C ILE A 343 -39.74 8.61 -10.82
N GLN A 344 -39.81 7.67 -11.76
CA GLN A 344 -41.01 7.38 -12.51
C GLN A 344 -41.39 5.91 -12.29
N VAL A 345 -42.64 5.66 -11.89
CA VAL A 345 -43.18 4.32 -11.64
C VAL A 345 -44.13 3.95 -12.77
N GLY A 346 -43.79 2.92 -13.54
CA GLY A 346 -44.49 2.55 -14.78
C GLY A 346 -44.60 3.75 -15.72
N ASP A 347 -45.80 3.98 -16.25
CA ASP A 347 -46.14 5.12 -17.11
C ASP A 347 -46.62 6.36 -16.32
N GLY A 348 -46.38 6.38 -15.00
CA GLY A 348 -46.78 7.50 -14.14
C GLY A 348 -46.00 8.79 -14.41
N LEU A 349 -46.44 9.89 -13.81
CA LEU A 349 -45.70 11.16 -13.84
C LEU A 349 -44.43 11.07 -12.97
N PRO A 350 -43.35 11.77 -13.36
CA PRO A 350 -42.11 11.78 -12.58
C PRO A 350 -42.31 12.51 -11.25
N ILE A 351 -41.83 11.90 -10.17
CA ILE A 351 -41.89 12.42 -8.80
C ILE A 351 -40.51 12.96 -8.44
N VAL A 352 -40.43 14.26 -8.21
CA VAL A 352 -39.18 14.93 -7.82
C VAL A 352 -38.84 14.58 -6.37
N LEU A 353 -37.60 14.14 -6.17
CA LEU A 353 -37.01 13.74 -4.90
C LEU A 353 -36.09 14.83 -4.36
N THR A 354 -35.97 14.84 -3.04
CA THR A 354 -35.06 15.69 -2.28
C THR A 354 -33.99 14.85 -1.59
N ALA A 355 -32.76 15.37 -1.50
CA ALA A 355 -31.67 14.67 -0.84
C ALA A 355 -31.95 14.55 0.67
N ALA A 356 -31.86 13.32 1.19
CA ALA A 356 -32.13 13.00 2.59
C ALA A 356 -30.86 12.63 3.38
N GLY A 357 -29.77 12.27 2.69
CA GLY A 357 -28.49 11.96 3.32
C GLY A 357 -27.66 10.94 2.54
N ARG A 358 -26.74 10.27 3.25
CA ARG A 358 -25.98 9.12 2.74
C ARG A 358 -26.13 7.96 3.70
N ASP A 359 -26.24 6.76 3.15
CA ASP A 359 -26.38 5.50 3.91
C ASP A 359 -25.72 4.34 3.18
N SER A 360 -25.49 3.22 3.86
CA SER A 360 -24.97 1.99 3.25
C SER A 360 -26.13 1.03 2.93
N THR A 361 -26.45 0.88 1.65
CA THR A 361 -27.52 -0.02 1.19
C THR A 361 -26.91 -1.16 0.38
N ALA A 362 -27.28 -2.40 0.68
CA ALA A 362 -26.76 -3.60 -0.01
C ALA A 362 -25.21 -3.69 -0.04
N GLY A 363 -24.55 -3.15 1.00
CA GLY A 363 -23.08 -3.14 1.11
C GLY A 363 -22.37 -2.07 0.29
N VAL A 364 -23.10 -1.13 -0.30
CA VAL A 364 -22.57 -0.02 -1.12
C VAL A 364 -22.97 1.32 -0.51
N ASP A 365 -22.07 2.30 -0.55
CA ASP A 365 -22.38 3.68 -0.15
C ASP A 365 -23.38 4.30 -1.12
N THR A 366 -24.51 4.77 -0.60
CA THR A 366 -25.63 5.28 -1.40
C THR A 366 -26.05 6.66 -0.94
N GLU A 367 -26.51 7.47 -1.89
CA GLU A 367 -27.23 8.71 -1.62
C GLU A 367 -28.70 8.39 -1.40
N LEU A 368 -29.25 8.84 -0.28
CA LEU A 368 -30.65 8.66 0.06
C LEU A 368 -31.45 9.85 -0.44
N TRP A 369 -32.54 9.55 -1.16
CA TRP A 369 -33.46 10.52 -1.73
C TRP A 369 -34.88 10.21 -1.30
N GLN A 370 -35.66 11.24 -1.02
CA GLN A 370 -37.03 11.09 -0.54
C GLN A 370 -38.01 12.09 -1.13
N ALA A 371 -39.27 11.70 -1.25
CA ALA A 371 -40.39 12.57 -1.57
C ALA A 371 -41.63 12.15 -0.79
N LYS A 372 -42.53 13.10 -0.52
CA LYS A 372 -43.81 12.83 0.13
C LYS A 372 -44.92 13.53 -0.66
N VAL A 373 -45.85 12.75 -1.19
CA VAL A 373 -46.86 13.23 -2.15
C VAL A 373 -48.27 12.80 -1.69
N PRO A 374 -49.29 13.68 -1.80
CA PRO A 374 -50.68 13.29 -1.57
C PRO A 374 -51.08 12.12 -2.47
N ALA A 375 -51.83 11.17 -1.93
CA ALA A 375 -52.27 9.97 -2.65
C ALA A 375 -53.80 9.83 -2.59
N ASP A 376 -54.37 9.08 -3.53
CA ASP A 376 -55.78 8.69 -3.46
C ASP A 376 -55.96 7.68 -2.31
N PRO A 377 -56.81 7.96 -1.31
CA PRO A 377 -57.10 6.99 -0.27
C PRO A 377 -57.76 5.71 -0.80
N GLY A 378 -58.31 5.69 -2.02
CA GLY A 378 -58.93 4.49 -2.62
C GLY A 378 -60.26 4.10 -1.96
N VAL A 379 -60.82 4.98 -1.13
CA VAL A 379 -62.13 4.82 -0.47
C VAL A 379 -62.95 6.07 -0.75
N ARG A 380 -64.16 5.89 -1.29
CA ARG A 380 -65.05 6.99 -1.69
C ARG A 380 -66.30 7.10 -0.82
N THR A 381 -66.53 6.17 0.10
CA THR A 381 -67.73 6.16 0.92
C THR A 381 -67.61 7.18 2.05
N PRO A 382 -68.61 8.07 2.24
CA PRO A 382 -68.60 9.07 3.31
C PRO A 382 -68.90 8.45 4.68
N THR A 383 -69.35 7.20 4.72
CA THR A 383 -69.63 6.44 5.94
C THR A 383 -68.88 5.12 5.95
N VAL A 384 -68.50 4.66 7.14
CA VAL A 384 -67.78 3.39 7.35
C VAL A 384 -68.24 2.69 8.63
N THR A 385 -68.39 1.38 8.58
CA THR A 385 -68.74 0.55 9.74
C THR A 385 -67.48 0.10 10.48
N LEU A 386 -67.63 -0.39 11.72
CA LEU A 386 -66.53 -1.00 12.46
C LEU A 386 -65.91 -2.19 11.70
N ALA A 387 -66.75 -3.00 11.04
CA ALA A 387 -66.31 -4.11 10.21
C ALA A 387 -65.53 -3.65 8.97
N GLY A 388 -66.00 -2.59 8.29
CA GLY A 388 -65.27 -2.01 7.16
C GLY A 388 -63.94 -1.40 7.56
N LEU A 389 -63.84 -0.77 8.75
CA LEU A 389 -62.56 -0.31 9.27
C LEU A 389 -61.60 -1.45 9.58
N ALA A 390 -62.10 -2.56 10.13
CA ALA A 390 -61.30 -3.75 10.40
C ALA A 390 -60.82 -4.41 9.10
N GLU A 391 -61.63 -4.42 8.05
CA GLU A 391 -61.23 -4.95 6.74
C GLU A 391 -60.07 -4.15 6.14
N LEU A 392 -60.13 -2.82 6.22
CA LEU A 392 -59.08 -1.92 5.72
C LEU A 392 -57.75 -2.03 6.48
N THR A 393 -57.73 -2.64 7.67
CA THR A 393 -56.55 -2.81 8.53
C THR A 393 -56.13 -4.28 8.67
N GLY A 394 -56.58 -5.16 7.77
CA GLY A 394 -56.22 -6.58 7.79
C GLY A 394 -56.84 -7.36 8.95
N GLY A 395 -58.07 -7.01 9.34
CA GLY A 395 -58.88 -7.66 10.37
C GLY A 395 -58.73 -7.07 11.78
N ARG A 396 -57.97 -5.99 11.96
CA ARG A 396 -57.68 -5.41 13.29
C ARG A 396 -58.49 -4.15 13.57
N VAL A 397 -59.32 -4.14 14.61
CA VAL A 397 -60.05 -2.92 14.99
C VAL A 397 -59.07 -1.87 15.55
N PRO A 398 -59.08 -0.62 15.05
CA PRO A 398 -58.21 0.43 15.55
C PRO A 398 -58.43 0.73 17.03
N VAL A 399 -57.35 1.03 17.75
CA VAL A 399 -57.35 1.26 19.20
C VAL A 399 -58.41 2.31 19.59
N GLY A 400 -59.25 1.98 20.57
CA GLY A 400 -60.31 2.86 21.08
C GLY A 400 -61.64 2.81 20.32
N LEU A 401 -61.78 1.94 19.30
CA LEU A 401 -63.05 1.60 18.66
C LEU A 401 -63.48 0.18 19.06
N GLY A 402 -64.79 -0.07 19.13
CA GLY A 402 -65.31 -1.40 19.49
C GLY A 402 -66.82 -1.39 19.68
N SER A 403 -67.46 -2.56 19.56
CA SER A 403 -68.91 -2.72 19.59
C SER A 403 -69.59 -2.18 20.87
N SER A 404 -68.88 -2.18 22.00
CA SER A 404 -69.39 -1.68 23.29
C SER A 404 -69.15 -0.19 23.54
N ARG A 405 -68.17 0.43 22.85
CA ARG A 405 -67.74 1.82 23.11
C ARG A 405 -68.09 2.77 21.98
N ALA A 406 -67.88 2.36 20.74
CA ALA A 406 -68.14 3.12 19.53
C ALA A 406 -68.60 2.14 18.44
N PRO A 407 -69.90 1.79 18.38
CA PRO A 407 -70.40 0.75 17.48
C PRO A 407 -70.46 1.17 16.01
N GLY A 408 -70.40 2.48 15.70
CA GLY A 408 -70.59 3.00 14.35
C GLY A 408 -72.06 2.92 13.87
N PRO A 409 -72.34 3.21 12.57
CA PRO A 409 -71.39 3.66 11.55
C PRO A 409 -70.86 5.08 11.83
N PHE A 410 -69.68 5.37 11.29
CA PHE A 410 -69.00 6.65 11.40
C PHE A 410 -69.10 7.43 10.09
N ALA A 411 -69.28 8.74 10.16
CA ALA A 411 -68.96 9.61 9.04
C ALA A 411 -67.43 9.74 8.94
N ALA A 412 -66.86 9.54 7.75
CA ALA A 412 -65.43 9.46 7.53
C ALA A 412 -64.96 10.44 6.46
N THR A 413 -63.95 11.24 6.79
CA THR A 413 -63.17 12.00 5.81
C THR A 413 -61.84 11.31 5.60
N TRP A 414 -61.52 11.01 4.35
CA TRP A 414 -60.35 10.21 3.97
C TRP A 414 -59.23 11.09 3.42
N SER A 415 -58.02 10.81 3.83
CA SER A 415 -56.81 11.34 3.21
C SER A 415 -55.75 10.26 3.14
N ALA A 416 -54.84 10.37 2.18
CA ALA A 416 -53.71 9.46 2.08
C ALA A 416 -52.47 10.21 1.61
N THR A 417 -51.32 9.65 1.95
CA THR A 417 -50.02 10.17 1.53
C THR A 417 -49.10 9.01 1.25
N THR A 418 -48.32 9.11 0.18
CA THR A 418 -47.27 8.14 -0.16
C THR A 418 -45.91 8.81 0.03
N SER A 419 -45.03 8.14 0.76
CA SER A 419 -43.63 8.54 0.93
C SER A 419 -42.74 7.62 0.11
N TYR A 420 -41.87 8.19 -0.69
CA TYR A 420 -40.93 7.48 -1.56
C TYR A 420 -39.54 7.58 -0.99
N PHE A 421 -38.83 6.46 -0.95
CA PHE A 421 -37.45 6.37 -0.49
C PHE A 421 -36.62 5.67 -1.56
N VAL A 422 -35.49 6.28 -1.91
CA VAL A 422 -34.65 5.85 -3.02
C VAL A 422 -33.18 5.90 -2.62
N SER A 423 -32.50 4.77 -2.70
CA SER A 423 -31.05 4.68 -2.52
C SER A 423 -30.37 4.56 -3.89
N ALA A 424 -29.49 5.51 -4.20
CA ALA A 424 -28.79 5.57 -5.49
C ALA A 424 -27.27 5.62 -5.31
N HIS A 425 -26.53 4.96 -6.22
CA HIS A 425 -25.08 5.06 -6.31
C HIS A 425 -24.71 5.56 -7.71
N GLY A 426 -24.32 6.84 -7.83
CA GLY A 426 -24.22 7.49 -9.14
C GLY A 426 -25.59 7.51 -9.83
N ASP A 427 -25.69 7.12 -11.10
CA ASP A 427 -26.97 7.05 -11.83
C ASP A 427 -27.72 5.72 -11.63
N THR A 428 -27.14 4.80 -10.86
CA THR A 428 -27.70 3.47 -10.62
C THR A 428 -28.68 3.48 -9.45
N LEU A 429 -29.85 2.85 -9.67
CA LEU A 429 -30.87 2.64 -8.65
C LEU A 429 -30.56 1.35 -7.85
N VAL A 430 -30.16 1.51 -6.59
CA VAL A 430 -29.77 0.38 -5.72
C VAL A 430 -30.98 -0.25 -5.04
N SER A 431 -31.82 0.58 -4.42
CA SER A 431 -33.11 0.14 -3.87
C SER A 431 -34.11 1.29 -3.91
N ALA A 432 -35.40 0.96 -3.90
CA ALA A 432 -36.46 1.93 -3.76
C ALA A 432 -37.72 1.30 -3.18
N HIS A 433 -38.46 2.08 -2.39
CA HIS A 433 -39.78 1.68 -1.90
C HIS A 433 -40.70 2.88 -1.75
N ALA A 434 -42.00 2.61 -1.77
CA ALA A 434 -43.06 3.57 -1.57
C ALA A 434 -44.01 3.06 -0.49
N ASP A 435 -44.11 3.84 0.60
CA ASP A 435 -44.97 3.55 1.73
C ASP A 435 -46.16 4.51 1.76
N GLY A 436 -47.35 3.95 1.59
CA GLY A 436 -48.61 4.63 1.70
C GLY A 436 -49.10 4.62 3.14
N ASN A 437 -49.71 5.73 3.55
CA ASN A 437 -50.47 5.75 4.79
C ASN A 437 -51.85 6.36 4.54
N ARG A 438 -52.88 5.52 4.72
CA ARG A 438 -54.28 5.95 4.70
C ARG A 438 -54.68 6.44 6.08
N VAL A 439 -55.34 7.59 6.13
CA VAL A 439 -55.88 8.19 7.35
C VAL A 439 -57.37 8.47 7.19
N ALA A 440 -58.15 8.14 8.21
CA ALA A 440 -59.56 8.46 8.30
C ALA A 440 -59.82 9.35 9.53
N VAL A 441 -60.53 10.46 9.33
CA VAL A 441 -61.10 11.27 10.42
C VAL A 441 -62.54 10.84 10.60
N LEU A 442 -62.83 10.20 11.74
CA LEU A 442 -64.13 9.60 12.07
C LEU A 442 -64.96 10.52 12.96
N ARG A 443 -66.25 10.63 12.65
CA ARG A 443 -67.24 11.43 13.39
C ARG A 443 -68.51 10.62 13.68
N GLY A 444 -69.15 10.87 14.83
CA GLY A 444 -70.39 10.20 15.22
C GLY A 444 -70.18 8.75 15.64
N GLY A 445 -71.21 7.89 15.53
CA GLY A 445 -71.09 6.45 15.77
C GLY A 445 -70.73 6.03 17.21
N GLY A 446 -71.00 6.89 18.20
CA GLY A 446 -70.65 6.70 19.61
C GLY A 446 -69.36 7.39 20.08
N LEU A 447 -68.69 8.17 19.20
CA LEU A 447 -67.53 8.99 19.57
C LEU A 447 -67.96 10.33 20.19
N SER A 448 -67.30 10.74 21.27
CA SER A 448 -67.50 12.06 21.91
C SER A 448 -66.79 13.20 21.18
N THR A 449 -65.74 12.90 20.42
CA THR A 449 -64.96 13.85 19.61
C THR A 449 -64.53 13.19 18.30
N ASP A 450 -64.18 14.02 17.30
CA ASP A 450 -63.54 13.56 16.07
C ASP A 450 -62.31 12.68 16.40
N LYS A 451 -62.16 11.56 15.70
CA LYS A 451 -61.06 10.62 15.94
C LYS A 451 -60.31 10.32 14.64
N THR A 452 -59.03 10.69 14.62
CA THR A 452 -58.13 10.35 13.52
C THR A 452 -57.56 8.95 13.70
N VAL A 453 -57.62 8.14 12.65
CA VAL A 453 -57.14 6.76 12.65
C VAL A 453 -56.25 6.53 11.43
N SER A 454 -55.04 6.02 11.68
CA SER A 454 -54.15 5.50 10.64
C SER A 454 -54.57 4.07 10.30
N LEU A 455 -54.81 3.81 9.02
CA LEU A 455 -55.28 2.53 8.50
C LEU A 455 -54.18 1.76 7.76
N GLY A 456 -52.99 2.36 7.61
CA GLY A 456 -51.80 1.68 7.12
C GLY A 456 -51.64 1.74 5.59
N ALA A 457 -51.02 0.69 5.06
CA ALA A 457 -50.54 0.57 3.69
C ALA A 457 -51.62 0.83 2.63
N LEU A 458 -51.20 1.34 1.47
CA LEU A 458 -52.04 1.49 0.30
C LEU A 458 -51.82 0.33 -0.68
N PRO A 459 -52.82 -0.03 -1.50
CA PRO A 459 -52.63 -1.04 -2.56
C PRO A 459 -51.58 -0.65 -3.61
N THR A 460 -51.25 0.64 -3.67
CA THR A 460 -50.23 1.23 -4.54
C THR A 460 -48.82 1.15 -3.98
N ASP A 461 -48.63 0.60 -2.78
CA ASP A 461 -47.32 0.48 -2.15
C ASP A 461 -46.48 -0.56 -2.89
N TRP A 462 -45.19 -0.29 -3.01
CA TRP A 462 -44.26 -1.14 -3.74
C TRP A 462 -42.87 -1.06 -3.15
N ALA A 463 -42.06 -2.10 -3.40
CA ALA A 463 -40.66 -2.13 -3.02
C ALA A 463 -39.84 -2.91 -4.05
N THR A 464 -38.57 -2.55 -4.17
CA THR A 464 -37.57 -3.38 -4.82
C THR A 464 -37.40 -4.70 -4.06
N LEU A 465 -37.05 -5.77 -4.79
CA LEU A 465 -36.85 -7.08 -4.20
C LEU A 465 -35.49 -7.12 -3.47
N PRO A 466 -35.43 -7.49 -2.17
CA PRO A 466 -34.17 -7.48 -1.41
C PRO A 466 -33.05 -8.34 -2.02
N ALA A 467 -33.41 -9.44 -2.68
CA ALA A 467 -32.46 -10.31 -3.38
C ALA A 467 -31.84 -9.62 -4.60
N GLU A 468 -32.62 -8.82 -5.34
CA GLU A 468 -32.11 -8.04 -6.46
C GLU A 468 -31.26 -6.86 -5.98
N ASP A 469 -31.63 -6.22 -4.88
CA ASP A 469 -30.86 -5.12 -4.29
C ASP A 469 -29.46 -5.61 -3.87
N ALA A 470 -29.37 -6.79 -3.26
CA ALA A 470 -28.11 -7.45 -2.96
C ALA A 470 -27.31 -7.81 -4.22
N SER A 471 -27.97 -8.27 -5.29
CA SER A 471 -27.33 -8.57 -6.57
C SER A 471 -26.73 -7.31 -7.24
N VAL A 472 -27.47 -6.20 -7.20
CA VAL A 472 -26.99 -4.90 -7.70
C VAL A 472 -25.82 -4.39 -6.87
N GLY A 473 -25.92 -4.47 -5.54
CA GLY A 473 -24.81 -4.13 -4.63
C GLY A 473 -23.54 -4.94 -4.95
N ASN A 474 -23.67 -6.26 -5.11
CA ASN A 474 -22.55 -7.13 -5.50
C ASN A 474 -21.98 -6.77 -6.87
N THR A 475 -22.81 -6.44 -7.84
CA THR A 475 -22.38 -6.04 -9.19
C THR A 475 -21.61 -4.73 -9.17
N ILE A 476 -22.05 -3.73 -8.39
CA ILE A 476 -21.33 -2.45 -8.23
C ILE A 476 -19.95 -2.70 -7.58
N THR A 477 -19.90 -3.55 -6.56
CA THR A 477 -18.65 -3.93 -5.88
C THR A 477 -17.70 -4.69 -6.81
N GLN A 478 -18.22 -5.59 -7.65
CA GLN A 478 -17.43 -6.28 -8.67
C GLN A 478 -16.90 -5.32 -9.75
N LEU A 479 -17.75 -4.44 -10.28
CA LEU A 479 -17.35 -3.46 -11.30
C LEU A 479 -16.26 -2.50 -10.81
N THR A 480 -16.32 -2.10 -9.54
CA THR A 480 -15.29 -1.26 -8.91
C THR A 480 -13.99 -2.03 -8.72
N ALA A 481 -14.03 -3.28 -8.25
CA ALA A 481 -12.87 -4.16 -8.13
C ALA A 481 -12.22 -4.44 -9.51
N ASP A 482 -13.01 -4.78 -10.52
CA ASP A 482 -12.56 -5.04 -11.90
C ASP A 482 -11.94 -3.79 -12.53
N ARG A 483 -12.43 -2.60 -12.20
CA ARG A 483 -11.84 -1.35 -12.69
C ARG A 483 -10.43 -1.15 -12.14
N ALA A 484 -10.22 -1.43 -10.86
CA ALA A 484 -8.92 -1.35 -10.22
C ALA A 484 -7.94 -2.40 -10.78
N GLU A 485 -8.40 -3.64 -10.97
CA GLU A 485 -7.59 -4.71 -11.57
C GLU A 485 -7.20 -4.40 -13.02
N ARG A 486 -8.14 -3.90 -13.83
CA ARG A 486 -7.86 -3.48 -15.22
C ARG A 486 -6.82 -2.35 -15.30
N MET A 487 -6.82 -1.42 -14.33
CA MET A 487 -5.77 -0.38 -14.27
C MET A 487 -4.39 -0.97 -13.98
N LEU A 488 -4.30 -1.99 -13.12
CA LEU A 488 -3.06 -2.71 -12.83
C LEU A 488 -2.49 -3.32 -14.10
N TRP A 489 -3.28 -4.17 -14.76
CA TRP A 489 -2.82 -4.97 -15.89
C TRP A 489 -2.58 -4.16 -17.17
N ARG A 490 -3.37 -3.09 -17.41
CA ARG A 490 -3.28 -2.34 -18.67
C ARG A 490 -2.37 -1.11 -18.59
N ARG A 491 -2.17 -0.52 -17.40
CA ARG A 491 -1.45 0.75 -17.27
C ARG A 491 -0.19 0.65 -16.43
N TRP A 492 -0.30 0.04 -15.24
CA TRP A 492 0.83 -0.03 -14.31
C TRP A 492 1.86 -1.08 -14.70
N LEU A 493 1.45 -2.33 -14.95
CA LEU A 493 2.36 -3.40 -15.33
C LEU A 493 3.06 -3.12 -16.68
N PRO A 494 2.36 -2.70 -17.74
CA PRO A 494 3.01 -2.28 -18.98
C PRO A 494 3.91 -1.06 -18.79
N GLY A 495 3.47 -0.07 -18.00
CA GLY A 495 4.28 1.11 -17.69
C GLY A 495 5.60 0.73 -16.99
N PHE A 496 5.55 -0.18 -16.04
CA PHE A 496 6.75 -0.72 -15.41
C PHE A 496 7.65 -1.44 -16.42
N LEU A 497 7.08 -2.33 -17.23
CA LEU A 497 7.84 -3.07 -18.26
C LEU A 497 8.52 -2.12 -19.26
N VAL A 498 7.87 -0.99 -19.59
CA VAL A 498 8.46 0.08 -20.41
C VAL A 498 9.63 0.76 -19.69
N VAL A 499 9.49 1.09 -18.40
CA VAL A 499 10.60 1.66 -17.60
C VAL A 499 11.77 0.68 -17.50
N ALA A 500 11.50 -0.61 -17.27
CA ALA A 500 12.51 -1.66 -17.25
C ALA A 500 13.22 -1.79 -18.62
N ALA A 501 12.46 -1.76 -19.72
CA ALA A 501 12.99 -1.76 -21.07
C ALA A 501 13.87 -0.52 -21.34
N ALA A 502 13.43 0.66 -20.89
CA ALA A 502 14.19 1.91 -21.02
C ALA A 502 15.50 1.86 -20.22
N ALA A 503 15.46 1.36 -18.98
CA ALA A 503 16.65 1.18 -18.15
C ALA A 503 17.65 0.20 -18.78
N ALA A 504 17.16 -0.95 -19.27
CA ALA A 504 17.99 -1.93 -19.99
C ALA A 504 18.63 -1.33 -21.25
N THR A 505 17.88 -0.52 -21.99
CA THR A 505 18.36 0.21 -23.18
C THR A 505 19.44 1.24 -22.80
N ALA A 506 19.22 2.04 -21.76
CA ALA A 506 20.18 3.02 -21.27
C ALA A 506 21.48 2.36 -20.78
N MET A 507 21.41 1.21 -20.10
CA MET A 507 22.58 0.42 -19.71
C MET A 507 23.33 -0.16 -20.92
N ALA A 508 22.62 -0.56 -21.97
CA ALA A 508 23.23 -1.00 -23.23
C ALA A 508 23.97 0.15 -23.95
N PHE A 509 23.45 1.39 -23.89
CA PHE A 509 24.12 2.55 -24.48
C PHE A 509 25.31 3.04 -23.65
N ARG A 510 25.22 3.04 -22.32
CA ARG A 510 26.35 3.42 -21.43
C ARG A 510 27.58 2.53 -21.65
N SER A 511 27.37 1.24 -21.89
CA SER A 511 28.46 0.30 -22.20
C SER A 511 29.15 0.55 -23.56
N CYS A 512 28.67 1.49 -24.37
CA CYS A 512 29.30 1.92 -25.62
C CYS A 512 30.30 3.08 -25.43
N ARG A 513 30.17 3.86 -24.34
CA ARG A 513 31.08 4.97 -24.03
C ARG A 513 32.42 4.51 -23.47
N ASP A 514 32.47 3.31 -22.88
CA ASP A 514 33.66 2.76 -22.22
C ASP A 514 34.58 1.94 -23.15
N LEU A 515 34.40 2.01 -24.48
CA LEU A 515 35.27 1.31 -25.44
C LEU A 515 36.49 2.17 -25.78
N PRO A 516 37.74 1.73 -25.50
CA PRO A 516 38.92 2.47 -25.89
C PRO A 516 39.03 2.53 -27.42
N THR A 517 39.07 3.73 -27.97
CA THR A 517 39.34 3.98 -29.39
C THR A 517 40.86 4.08 -29.59
N HIS A 518 41.57 2.96 -29.73
CA HIS A 518 42.90 2.98 -30.33
C HIS A 518 43.12 1.74 -31.20
N PRO A 519 43.40 1.91 -32.52
CA PRO A 519 43.92 0.83 -33.33
C PRO A 519 45.44 0.76 -33.12
N GLU A 520 45.92 -0.25 -32.40
CA GLU A 520 47.35 -0.60 -32.41
C GLU A 520 47.76 -1.01 -33.83
N ARG A 521 48.65 -0.23 -34.44
CA ARG A 521 49.42 -0.66 -35.61
C ARG A 521 50.56 -1.53 -35.10
N HIS A 522 50.56 -2.81 -35.43
CA HIS A 522 51.69 -3.71 -35.19
C HIS A 522 52.93 -3.22 -35.94
N HIS A 523 53.99 -2.89 -35.20
CA HIS A 523 55.36 -2.83 -35.70
C HIS A 523 55.93 -4.25 -35.76
N HIS A 524 56.30 -4.72 -36.95
CA HIS A 524 57.25 -5.82 -37.12
C HIS A 524 58.64 -5.20 -37.28
N ASP A 525 59.49 -5.33 -36.27
CA ASP A 525 60.95 -5.32 -36.42
C ASP A 525 61.47 -6.52 -35.62
N GLU A 526 62.10 -7.44 -36.32
CA GLU A 526 62.66 -8.69 -35.80
C GLU A 526 64.18 -8.64 -35.99
N PRO A 527 65.01 -8.84 -34.95
CA PRO A 527 66.42 -9.15 -35.12
C PRO A 527 66.67 -10.62 -34.76
N THR A 528 67.05 -11.41 -35.76
CA THR A 528 67.54 -12.79 -35.60
C THR A 528 69.00 -12.82 -35.12
N PRO A 529 69.36 -13.62 -34.10
CA PRO A 529 70.74 -14.04 -33.88
C PRO A 529 71.05 -15.41 -34.52
N LYS A 530 72.33 -15.54 -34.89
CA LYS A 530 73.01 -16.60 -35.68
C LYS A 530 73.01 -18.00 -35.04
N GLN A 531 73.24 -19.01 -35.91
CA GLN A 531 74.19 -20.16 -35.85
C GLN A 531 73.57 -21.35 -36.62
N ASP A 532 74.22 -22.16 -37.46
CA ASP A 532 75.61 -22.39 -37.92
C ASP A 532 75.52 -23.22 -39.22
N THR A 533 76.54 -23.19 -40.11
CA THR A 533 77.21 -24.39 -40.69
C THR A 533 78.25 -24.05 -41.79
N VAL A 534 79.48 -24.51 -41.55
CA VAL A 534 80.46 -25.20 -42.45
C VAL A 534 81.00 -24.47 -43.70
N THR A 535 82.26 -24.05 -43.65
CA THR A 535 83.40 -24.73 -44.32
C THR A 535 84.73 -24.17 -43.82
#